data_AF-A0A348V0J7-F1
#
_entry.id   AF-A0A348V0J7-F1
#
_cell.length_a   1.000
_cell.length_b   1.000
_cell.length_c   1.000
_cell.angle_alpha   90.00
_cell.angle_beta   90.00
_cell.angle_gamma   90.00
#
_symmetry.space_group_name_H-M   'P 1'
#
loop_
_entity.id
_entity.type
_entity.pdbx_description
1 polymer ?
#
loop_
_entity_poly.entity_id
_entity_poly.type
_entity_poly.pdbx_seq_one_letter_code
_entity_poly.pdbx_strand_id
1 'polypeptide(L)' 'MKINAPLVIKALTGFIREETRKAGFNRVILGLSGGLDSTVCLYLAVRALGPGKVLA' A
#
# COMPACT_ATOMS: atom_id res chain seq x y z
N MET A 1 -14.06 12.01 -16.04
CA MET A 1 -14.17 11.78 -14.59
C MET A 1 -12.78 11.95 -13.98
N LYS A 2 -12.61 12.75 -12.91
CA LYS A 2 -11.30 12.96 -12.25
C LYS A 2 -11.30 12.31 -10.87
N ILE A 3 -10.20 11.64 -10.53
CA ILE A 3 -10.00 11.07 -9.20
C ILE A 3 -9.65 12.16 -8.19
N ASN A 4 -10.25 12.12 -7.00
CA ASN A 4 -9.75 12.89 -5.86
C ASN A 4 -8.60 12.10 -5.22
N ALA A 5 -7.39 12.32 -5.73
CA ALA A 5 -6.22 11.54 -5.32
C ALA A 5 -5.93 11.61 -3.80
N PRO A 6 -6.00 12.78 -3.12
CA PRO A 6 -5.83 12.84 -1.67
C PRO A 6 -6.81 11.96 -0.89
N LEU A 7 -8.10 11.97 -1.27
CA LEU A 7 -9.12 11.15 -0.62
C LEU A 7 -8.84 9.66 -0.83
N VAL A 8 -8.55 9.26 -2.07
CA VAL A 8 -8.30 7.84 -2.41
C VAL A 8 -7.04 7.32 -1.74
N ILE A 9 -5.98 8.13 -1.68
CA ILE A 9 -4.77 7.81 -0.92
C ILE A 9 -5.09 7.50 0.54
N LYS A 10 -5.90 8.34 1.19
CA LYS A 10 -6.29 8.15 2.59
C LYS A 10 -7.09 6.86 2.77
N ALA A 11 -8.01 6.58 1.86
CA ALA A 11 -8.82 5.37 1.88
C ALA A 11 -7.96 4.10 1.70
N LEU A 12 -7.11 4.05 0.66
CA LEU A 12 -6.29 2.89 0.34
C LEU A 12 -5.23 2.60 1.41
N THR A 13 -4.60 3.63 1.98
CA THR A 13 -3.61 3.43 3.05
C THR A 13 -4.26 2.95 4.36
N GLY A 14 -5.46 3.43 4.68
CA GLY A 14 -6.27 2.92 5.78
C GLY A 14 -6.63 1.45 5.58
N PHE A 15 -7.13 1.11 4.38
CA PHE A 15 -7.47 -0.25 3.99
C PHE A 15 -6.27 -1.20 4.11
N ILE A 16 -5.12 -0.87 3.50
CA ILE A 16 -3.90 -1.70 3.57
C ILE A 16 -3.51 -1.96 5.03
N ARG A 17 -3.51 -0.93 5.87
CA ARG A 17 -3.15 -1.06 7.29
C ARG A 17 -4.13 -1.97 8.04
N GLU A 18 -5.43 -1.76 7.84
CA GLU A 18 -6.46 -2.46 8.58
C GLU A 18 -6.55 -3.93 8.16
N GLU A 19 -6.57 -4.21 6.86
CA GLU A 19 -6.68 -5.57 6.35
C GLU A 19 -5.42 -6.39 6.61
N THR A 20 -4.23 -5.79 6.50
CA THR A 20 -2.98 -6.47 6.90
C THR A 20 -3.03 -6.91 8.37
N ARG A 21 -3.52 -6.03 9.25
CA ARG A 21 -3.66 -6.32 10.68
C ARG A 21 -4.75 -7.35 10.96
N LYS A 22 -5.93 -7.25 10.33
CA LYS A 22 -7.03 -8.21 10.47
C LYS A 22 -6.62 -9.61 10.04
N ALA A 23 -5.78 -9.71 9.00
CA ALA A 23 -5.19 -10.96 8.55
C ALA A 23 -4.10 -11.52 9.48
N GLY A 24 -3.76 -10.82 10.58
CA GLY A 24 -2.76 -11.25 11.55
C GLY A 24 -1.30 -10.97 11.14
N PHE A 25 -1.09 -10.17 10.08
CA PHE A 25 0.25 -9.84 9.59
C PHE A 25 0.68 -8.44 10.02
N ASN A 26 2.00 -8.24 10.05
CA ASN A 26 2.62 -6.95 10.34
C ASN A 26 3.67 -6.53 9.31
N ARG A 27 3.89 -7.34 8.26
CA ARG A 27 4.80 -7.09 7.14
C ARG A 27 4.18 -7.61 5.85
N VAL A 28 4.59 -7.05 4.72
CA VAL A 28 4.14 -7.47 3.39
C VAL A 28 5.33 -7.63 2.44
N ILE A 29 5.18 -8.54 1.47
CA ILE A 29 6.11 -8.72 0.36
C ILE A 29 5.35 -8.33 -0.91
N LEU A 30 5.95 -7.49 -1.76
CA LEU A 30 5.41 -7.13 -3.07
C LEU A 30 6.36 -7.59 -4.17
N GLY A 31 5.82 -8.09 -5.28
CA GLY A 31 6.61 -8.29 -6.49
C GLY A 31 6.68 -7.00 -7.31
N LEU A 32 7.89 -6.57 -7.66
CA LEU A 32 8.10 -5.40 -8.53
C LEU A 32 8.42 -5.82 -9.97
N SER A 33 7.60 -5.34 -10.90
CA SER A 33 7.84 -5.48 -12.34
C SER A 33 8.51 -4.25 -12.95
N GLY A 34 8.57 -3.13 -12.22
CA GLY A 34 8.93 -1.81 -12.76
C GLY A 34 7.77 -1.08 -13.46
N GLY A 35 6.58 -1.70 -13.54
CA GLY A 35 5.38 -1.08 -14.08
C GLY A 35 4.73 -0.06 -13.13
N LEU A 36 3.81 0.74 -13.67
CA LEU A 36 3.07 1.76 -12.91
C LEU A 36 2.33 1.14 -11.72
N ASP A 37 1.61 0.05 -11.94
CA ASP A 37 0.73 -0.55 -10.93
C ASP A 37 1.52 -1.08 -9.73
N SER A 38 2.57 -1.86 -9.98
CA SER A 38 3.41 -2.42 -8.92
C SER A 38 4.14 -1.32 -8.13
N THR A 39 4.56 -0.24 -8.82
CA THR A 39 5.19 0.93 -8.18
C THR A 39 4.21 1.72 -7.30
N VAL A 40 2.97 1.93 -7.76
CA VAL A 40 1.92 2.60 -6.97
C VAL A 40 1.52 1.75 -5.76
N CYS A 41 1.38 0.43 -5.93
CA CYS A 41 1.13 -0.49 -4.82
C CYS A 41 2.24 -0.42 -3.77
N LEU A 42 3.51 -0.43 -4.17
CA LEU A 42 4.65 -0.28 -3.26
C LEU A 42 4.58 1.05 -2.50
N TYR A 43 4.37 2.15 -3.21
CA TYR A 43 4.28 3.48 -2.61
C TYR A 43 3.19 3.58 -1.54
N LEU A 44 2.01 3.03 -1.85
CA LEU A 44 0.88 3.01 -0.90
C LEU A 44 1.12 2.06 0.28
N ALA A 45 1.74 0.90 0.05
CA ALA A 45 2.10 -0.04 1.11
C ALA A 45 3.11 0.56 2.10
N VAL A 46 4.17 1.20 1.59
CA VAL A 46 5.18 1.90 2.41
C VAL A 46 4.53 3.04 3.19
N ARG A 47 3.63 3.82 2.57
CA ARG A 47 2.89 4.88 3.27
C ARG A 47 1.96 4.33 4.36
N ALA A 48 1.33 3.19 4.13
CA ALA A 48 0.38 2.58 5.06
C ALA A 48 1.07 1.94 6.28
N LEU A 49 2.16 1.20 6.05
CA LEU A 49 2.80 0.33 7.02
C LEU A 49 4.16 0.85 7.52
N GLY A 50 4.85 1.68 6.73
CA GLY A 50 6.23 2.11 6.96
C GLY A 50 7.25 1.24 6.21
N PRO A 51 8.40 1.81 5.79
CA PRO A 51 9.36 1.12 4.93
C PRO A 51 9.97 -0.14 5.55
N GLY A 52 10.16 -0.17 6.89
CA GLY A 52 10.70 -1.36 7.58
C GLY A 52 9.74 -2.56 7.64
N LYS A 53 8.51 -2.43 7.12
CA LYS A 53 7.51 -3.50 7.08
C LYS A 53 7.16 -3.95 5.66
N VAL A 54 7.89 -3.45 4.66
CA VAL A 54 7.65 -3.76 3.25
C VAL A 54 8.94 -4.28 2.62
N LEU A 55 8.88 -5.47 2.04
CA LEU A 55 9.93 -6.01 1.17
C LEU A 55 9.40 -6.00 -0.27
N ALA A 56 10.24 -5.61 -1.22
CA ALA A 56 9.87 -5.43 -2.62
C ALA A 56 10.95 -5.97 -3.55
#